data_AF-A0A1C6JTH0-F1
#
_entry.id   AF-A0A1C6JTH0-F1
#
_cell.length_a   1.000
_cell.length_b   1.000
_cell.length_c   1.000
_cell.angle_alpha   90.00
_cell.angle_beta   90.00
_cell.angle_gamma   90.00
#
_symmetry.space_group_name_H-M   'P 1'
#
loop_
_entity.id
_entity.type
_entity.pdbx_description
1 polymer ?
#
loop_
_entity_poly.entity_id
_entity_poly.type
_entity_poly.pdbx_seq_one_letter_code
_entity_poly.pdbx_strand_id
1 'polypeptide(L)' 'MDISSKDIWRDTEKYCIICENECVGNGIQIMNNFICDRCLEKMNMIDINSDEYEVIKNKIKKSITNKIIKNK' A
#
# COMPACT_ATOMS: atom_id res chain seq x y z
N MET A 1 25.83 -27.89 -8.49
CA MET A 1 24.69 -27.62 -7.59
C MET A 1 24.13 -26.29 -8.04
N ASP A 2 23.31 -26.33 -9.09
CA ASP A 2 22.75 -25.14 -9.71
C ASP A 2 21.55 -24.70 -8.87
N ILE A 3 21.75 -23.66 -8.07
CA ILE A 3 20.65 -22.99 -7.40
C ILE A 3 19.86 -22.31 -8.52
N SER A 4 18.71 -22.91 -8.87
CA SER A 4 17.75 -22.30 -9.79
C SER A 4 17.40 -20.92 -9.25
N SER A 5 17.77 -19.86 -9.98
CA SER A 5 17.48 -18.46 -9.64
C SER A 5 16.00 -18.13 -9.49
N LYS A 6 15.09 -19.12 -9.65
CA LYS A 6 13.66 -19.01 -9.39
C LYS A 6 13.28 -18.97 -7.91
N ASP A 7 14.19 -19.35 -7.01
CA ASP A 7 13.92 -19.37 -5.56
C ASP A 7 14.33 -18.07 -4.85
N ILE A 8 15.00 -17.13 -5.54
CA ILE A 8 15.38 -15.84 -4.98
C ILE A 8 14.34 -14.80 -5.41
N TRP A 9 13.31 -14.62 -4.58
CA TRP A 9 12.37 -13.51 -4.70
C TRP A 9 13.07 -12.22 -4.24
N ARG A 10 13.84 -11.59 -5.14
CA ARG A 10 14.39 -10.24 -4.90
C ARG A 10 13.23 -9.26 -4.96
N ASP A 11 12.89 -8.71 -3.80
CA ASP A 11 12.05 -7.53 -3.59
C ASP A 11 10.82 -7.48 -4.50
N THR A 12 9.73 -8.14 -4.08
CA THR A 12 8.44 -7.96 -4.77
C THR A 12 8.02 -6.51 -4.64
N GLU A 13 8.21 -5.74 -5.71
CA GLU A 13 7.64 -4.41 -5.86
C GLU A 13 6.15 -4.50 -5.56
N LYS A 14 5.70 -3.78 -4.53
CA LYS A 14 4.29 -3.75 -4.15
C LYS A 14 3.73 -2.39 -4.46
N TYR A 15 2.58 -2.38 -5.11
CA TYR A 15 1.86 -1.15 -5.42
C TYR A 15 1.25 -0.55 -4.14
N CYS A 16 1.72 0.64 -3.76
CA CYS A 16 1.20 1.35 -2.61
C CYS A 16 -0.05 2.15 -3.00
N ILE A 17 -1.17 1.92 -2.32
CA ILE A 17 -2.45 2.58 -2.64
C ILE A 17 -2.49 4.07 -2.27
N ILE A 18 -1.53 4.58 -1.50
CA ILE A 18 -1.50 5.98 -1.05
C ILE A 18 -0.70 6.85 -2.03
N CYS A 19 0.55 6.47 -2.28
CA CYS A 19 1.39 7.18 -3.25
C CYS A 19 1.16 6.74 -4.70
N GLU A 20 0.34 5.71 -4.93
CA GLU A 20 -0.03 5.21 -6.26
C GLU A 20 1.18 4.80 -7.13
N ASN A 21 2.25 4.35 -6.46
CA ASN A 21 3.51 3.94 -7.08
C ASN A 21 3.92 2.55 -6.60
N GLU A 22 4.68 1.85 -7.45
CA GLU A 22 5.41 0.64 -7.06
C GLU A 22 6.51 1.02 -6.08
N CYS A 23 6.49 0.36 -4.93
CA CYS A 23 7.43 0.63 -3.85
C CYS A 23 8.27 -0.63 -3.62
N VAL A 24 9.58 -0.43 -3.64
CA VAL A 24 10.57 -1.40 -3.16
C VAL A 24 10.69 -1.21 -1.65
N GLY A 25 10.45 -2.27 -0.88
CA GLY A 25 10.65 -2.28 0.57
C GLY A 25 9.41 -2.69 1.37
N ASN A 26 9.50 -2.42 2.67
CA ASN A 26 8.50 -2.84 3.66
C ASN A 26 7.29 -1.90 3.73
N GLY A 27 6.26 -2.42 4.40
CA GLY A 27 4.99 -1.76 4.56
C GLY A 27 3.97 -2.70 5.18
N ILE A 28 2.75 -2.22 5.33
CA ILE A 28 1.64 -3.02 5.83
C ILE A 28 0.69 -3.39 4.70
N GLN A 29 0.01 -4.52 4.87
CA GLN A 29 -1.03 -4.98 3.96
C GLN A 29 -2.38 -5.01 4.70
N ILE A 30 -3.34 -4.23 4.22
CA ILE A 30 -4.71 -4.16 4.76
C ILE A 30 -5.67 -4.59 3.67
N MET A 31 -6.43 -5.66 3.89
CA MET A 31 -7.43 -6.15 2.91
C MET A 31 -6.85 -6.29 1.48
N ASN A 32 -5.65 -6.88 1.39
CA ASN A 32 -4.90 -7.05 0.14
C ASN A 32 -4.46 -5.75 -0.56
N ASN A 33 -4.53 -4.60 0.13
CA ASN A 33 -3.93 -3.34 -0.30
C ASN A 33 -2.63 -3.13 0.44
N PHE A 34 -1.59 -2.75 -0.29
CA PHE A 34 -0.29 -2.44 0.31
C PHE A 34 -0.16 -0.94 0.57
N ILE A 35 0.44 -0.59 1.70
CA ILE A 35 0.82 0.77 2.09
C ILE A 35 2.28 0.73 2.49
N CYS A 36 3.14 1.47 1.79
CA CYS A 36 4.58 1.51 2.08
C CYS A 36 4.87 2.29 3.37
N ASP A 37 5.99 1.99 4.02
CA ASP A 37 6.39 2.61 5.29
C ASP A 37 6.43 4.14 5.24
N ARG A 38 6.91 4.72 4.13
CA ARG A 38 6.90 6.18 3.95
C ARG A 38 5.50 6.78 4.05
N CYS A 39 4.50 6.09 3.50
CA CYS A 39 3.12 6.55 3.59
C CYS A 39 2.56 6.35 5.00
N LEU A 40 2.96 5.30 5.71
CA LEU A 40 2.57 5.08 7.11
C LEU A 40 3.15 6.14 8.05
N GLU A 41 4.45 6.43 7.92
CA GLU A 41 5.10 7.51 8.66
C GLU A 41 4.41 8.85 8.41
N LYS A 42 4.11 9.15 7.15
CA LYS A 42 3.39 10.36 6.78
C LYS A 42 2.00 10.42 7.41
N MET A 43 1.25 9.30 7.39
CA MET A 43 -0.06 9.22 8.04
C MET A 43 0.01 9.46 9.55
N ASN A 44 1.08 9.00 10.22
CA ASN A 44 1.26 9.20 11.65
C ASN A 44 1.61 10.65 12.01
N MET A 45 2.19 11.42 11.09
CA MET A 45 2.58 12.82 11.30
C MET A 45 1.55 13.84 10.82
N ILE A 46 0.59 13.42 9.98
CA ILE A 46 -0.42 14.30 9.40
C ILE A 46 -1.42 14.77 10.47
N ASP A 47 -1.78 16.05 10.42
CA ASP A 47 -2.89 16.60 11.20
C ASP A 47 -4.21 16.03 10.69
N ILE A 48 -5.02 15.49 11.60
CA ILE A 48 -6.33 14.90 11.30
C ILE A 48 -7.32 15.89 10.68
N ASN A 49 -7.12 17.19 10.90
CA ASN A 49 -7.95 18.27 10.34
C ASN A 49 -7.42 18.80 9.01
N SER A 50 -6.32 18.26 8.49
CA SER A 50 -5.76 18.68 7.21
C SER A 50 -6.51 18.07 6.03
N ASP A 51 -6.54 18.80 4.92
CA ASP A 51 -7.04 18.28 3.64
C ASP A 51 -6.27 17.05 3.18
N GLU A 52 -4.99 16.96 3.52
CA GLU A 52 -4.15 15.81 3.17
C GLU A 52 -4.62 14.53 3.86
N TYR A 53 -5.03 14.62 5.13
CA TYR A 53 -5.63 13.50 5.85
C TYR A 53 -6.91 13.02 5.16
N GLU A 54 -7.80 13.95 4.79
CA GLU A 54 -9.05 13.65 4.07
C GLU A 54 -8.78 12.92 2.74
N VAL A 55 -7.80 13.38 1.97
CA VAL A 55 -7.41 12.75 0.70
C VAL A 55 -6.95 11.31 0.92
N ILE A 56 -6.04 11.08 1.87
CA ILE A 56 -5.53 9.74 2.19
C ILE A 56 -6.66 8.81 2.66
N LYS A 57 -7.50 9.29 3.58
CA LYS A 57 -8.66 8.56 4.10
C LYS A 57 -9.61 8.15 2.97
N ASN A 58 -9.86 9.05 2.02
CA ASN A 58 -10.73 8.79 0.88
C ASN A 58 -10.10 7.78 -0.10
N LYS A 59 -8.78 7.80 -0.32
CA LYS A 59 -8.08 6.78 -1.12
C LYS A 59 -8.23 5.38 -0.51
N ILE A 60 -8.03 5.25 0.81
CA ILE A 60 -8.19 3.97 1.52
C ILE A 60 -9.63 3.47 1.42
N LYS A 61 -10.61 4.32 1.72
CA LYS A 61 -12.05 3.96 1.60
C LYS A 61 -12.40 3.47 0.21
N LYS A 62 -12.03 4.22 -0.84
CA LYS A 62 -12.31 3.84 -2.24
C LYS A 62 -11.67 2.49 -2.59
N SER A 63 -10.42 2.27 -2.17
CA SER A 63 -9.70 1.03 -2.45
C SER A 63 -10.35 -0.19 -1.78
N ILE A 64 -10.88 -0.03 -0.56
CA ILE A 64 -11.62 -1.08 0.16
C ILE A 64 -13.00 -1.32 -0.48
N THR A 65 -13.77 -0.25 -0.73
CA THR A 65 -15.12 -0.36 -1.31
C THR A 65 -15.12 -1.02 -2.69
N ASN A 66 -14.15 -0.67 -3.54
CA ASN A 66 -14.02 -1.28 -4.87
C ASN A 66 -13.81 -2.80 -4.81
N LYS A 67 -13.19 -3.33 -3.75
CA LYS A 67 -12.99 -4.78 -3.56
C LYS A 67 -14.25 -5.49 -3.07
N ILE A 68 -15.02 -4.85 -2.19
CA ILE A 68 -16.30 -5.41 -1.71
C ILE A 68 -17.28 -5.57 -2.87
N ILE A 69 -17.33 -4.60 -3.79
CA ILE A 69 -18.23 -4.62 -4.95
C ILE A 69 -17.79 -5.68 -5.98
N LYS A 70 -16.50 -5.86 -6.22
CA LYS A 70 -15.98 -6.84 -7.21
C LYS A 70 -16.12 -8.30 -6.78
N ASN A 71 -16.28 -8.57 -5.48
CA ASN A 71 -16.50 -9.91 -4.94
C ASN A 71 -17.99 -10.31 -4.86
N LYS A 72 -18.88 -9.54 -5.48
CA LYS A 72 -20.33 -9.75 -5.50
C LYS A 72 -20.80 -10.06 -6.91
#